data_AF-A0A930RFU8-F1
#
_entry.id   AF-A0A930RFU8-F1
#
_cell.length_a   1.000
_cell.length_b   1.000
_cell.length_c   1.000
_cell.angle_alpha   90.00
_cell.angle_beta   90.00
_cell.angle_gamma   90.00
#
_symmetry.space_group_name_H-M   'P 1'
#
loop_
_entity.id
_entity.type
_entity.pdbx_description
1 polymer ?
#
loop_
_entity_poly.entity_id
_entity_poly.type
_entity_poly.pdbx_seq_one_letter_code
_entity_poly.pdbx_strand_id
1 'polypeptide(L)'
;MLDMKFVRENLDAVRTMLKNRCNALDLSSITELDERRRAILQDVEEKKARRNAVSKEIGVRKKAGESADAAVAEMRALGDEIAALDE
;
A
#
# COMPACT_ATOMS: atom_id res chain seq x y z
N MET A 1 -16.14 -16.20 -9.69
CA MET A 1 -14.87 -15.54 -9.35
C MET A 1 -14.38 -16.14 -8.04
N LEU A 2 -13.12 -16.59 -7.96
CA LEU A 2 -12.55 -17.08 -6.69
C LEU A 2 -12.22 -15.89 -5.79
N ASP A 3 -12.43 -16.04 -4.48
CA ASP A 3 -12.01 -15.03 -3.51
C ASP A 3 -10.47 -14.97 -3.45
N MET A 4 -9.90 -13.79 -3.65
CA MET A 4 -8.45 -13.56 -3.60
C MET A 4 -7.85 -13.89 -2.24
N LYS A 5 -8.62 -13.73 -1.15
CA LYS A 5 -8.19 -14.14 0.18
C LYS A 5 -8.07 -15.66 0.26
N PHE A 6 -9.06 -16.38 -0.25
CA PHE A 6 -9.05 -17.84 -0.29
C PHE A 6 -7.89 -18.39 -1.14
N VAL A 7 -7.66 -17.83 -2.32
CA VAL A 7 -6.57 -18.25 -3.22
C VAL A 7 -5.20 -18.09 -2.55
N ARG A 8 -5.01 -17.00 -1.81
CA ARG A 8 -3.78 -16.72 -1.06
C ARG A 8 -3.57 -17.69 0.10
N GLU A 9 -4.61 -17.91 0.90
CA GLU A 9 -4.55 -18.78 2.09
C GLU A 9 -4.46 -20.27 1.72
N ASN A 10 -4.92 -20.64 0.52
CA ASN A 10 -5.06 -22.03 0.09
C ASN A 10 -4.43 -22.30 -1.28
N LEU A 11 -3.28 -21.69 -1.58
CA LEU A 11 -2.65 -21.76 -2.90
C LEU A 11 -2.42 -23.19 -3.40
N ASP A 12 -1.95 -24.07 -2.52
CA ASP A 12 -1.70 -25.47 -2.86
C ASP A 12 -2.98 -26.24 -3.17
N ALA A 13 -4.06 -25.95 -2.44
CA ALA A 13 -5.37 -26.52 -2.70
C ALA A 13 -5.91 -26.04 -4.05
N VAL A 14 -5.80 -24.74 -4.36
CA VAL A 14 -6.22 -24.19 -5.65
C VAL A 14 -5.38 -24.76 -6.80
N ARG A 15 -4.07 -24.91 -6.62
CA ARG A 15 -3.19 -25.55 -7.61
C ARG A 15 -3.59 -27.00 -7.87
N THR A 16 -3.97 -27.73 -6.83
CA THR A 16 -4.47 -29.11 -6.95
C THR A 16 -5.83 -29.15 -7.66
N MET A 17 -6.74 -28.23 -7.34
CA MET A 17 -8.03 -28.10 -8.03
C MET A 17 -7.86 -27.76 -9.52
N LEU A 18 -6.90 -26.92 -9.88
CA LEU A 18 -6.56 -26.60 -11.27
C LEU A 18 -6.02 -27.82 -12.01
N LYS A 19 -5.08 -28.57 -11.39
CA LYS A 19 -4.57 -29.84 -11.93
C LYS A 19 -5.67 -30.86 -12.16
N ASN A 20 -6.59 -31.03 -11.19
CA ASN A 20 -7.71 -31.96 -11.31
C ASN A 20 -8.68 -31.58 -12.45
N ARG A 21 -8.71 -30.30 -12.83
CA ARG A 21 -9.49 -29.78 -13.97
C ARG A 21 -8.68 -29.77 -15.28
N CYS A 22 -7.50 -30.38 -15.31
CA CYS A 22 -6.57 -30.35 -16.44
C CYS A 22 -6.23 -28.93 -16.91
N ASN A 23 -6.22 -27.97 -15.98
CA ASN A 23 -5.94 -26.57 -16.27
C ASN A 23 -4.50 -26.24 -15.87
N ALA A 24 -3.72 -25.72 -16.82
CA ALA A 24 -2.31 -25.37 -16.65
C ALA A 24 -2.09 -23.91 -16.20
N LEU A 25 -3.13 -23.25 -15.71
CA LEU A 25 -3.04 -21.87 -15.21
C LEU A 25 -1.94 -21.76 -14.15
N ASP A 26 -0.99 -20.85 -14.40
CA ASP A 26 0.04 -20.50 -13.45
C ASP A 26 -0.43 -19.41 -12.49
N LEU A 27 -0.36 -19.69 -11.20
CA LEU A 27 -0.77 -18.77 -10.13
C LEU A 27 0.39 -17.90 -9.61
N SER A 28 1.62 -18.16 -10.04
CA SER A 28 2.84 -17.44 -9.62
C SER A 28 2.72 -15.93 -9.83
N SER A 29 2.29 -15.53 -11.02
CA SER A 29 2.09 -14.11 -11.38
C SER A 29 1.02 -13.43 -10.54
N ILE A 30 -0.05 -14.15 -10.18
CA ILE A 30 -1.13 -13.62 -9.32
C ILE A 30 -0.60 -13.39 -7.91
N THR A 31 0.19 -14.32 -7.37
CA THR A 31 0.81 -14.16 -6.06
C THR A 31 1.76 -12.97 -6.00
N GLU A 32 2.62 -12.82 -7.01
CA GLU A 32 3.58 -11.70 -7.08
C GLU A 32 2.86 -10.35 -7.18
N LEU A 33 1.83 -10.25 -8.04
CA LEU A 33 1.05 -9.03 -8.19
C LEU A 33 0.27 -8.69 -6.92
N ASP A 34 -0.27 -9.67 -6.22
CA ASP A 34 -0.97 -9.46 -4.95
C ASP A 34 -0.01 -9.02 -3.83
N GLU A 35 1.19 -9.60 -3.74
CA GLU A 35 2.24 -9.16 -2.82
C GLU A 35 2.66 -7.72 -3.09
N ARG A 36 2.93 -7.39 -4.35
CA ARG A 36 3.28 -6.02 -4.75
C ARG A 36 2.18 -5.03 -4.44
N ARG A 37 0.92 -5.39 -4.71
CA ARG A 37 -0.24 -4.55 -4.37
C ARG A 37 -0.33 -4.30 -2.86
N ARG A 38 -0.12 -5.33 -2.03
CA ARG A 38 -0.14 -5.19 -0.57
C ARG A 38 0.99 -4.31 -0.05
N ALA A 39 2.20 -4.48 -0.59
CA ALA A 39 3.33 -3.63 -0.23
C ALA A 39 3.03 -2.15 -0.53
N ILE A 40 2.50 -1.86 -1.72
CA ILE A 40 2.10 -0.48 -2.08
C ILE A 40 1.01 0.04 -1.15
N LEU A 41 -0.02 -0.74 -0.85
CA LEU A 41 -1.08 -0.33 0.08
C LEU A 41 -0.54 -0.03 1.49
N GLN A 42 0.37 -0.86 1.98
CA GLN A 42 1.00 -0.66 3.28
C GLN A 42 1.87 0.61 3.29
N ASP A 43 2.68 0.80 2.26
CA ASP A 43 3.54 1.99 2.11
C ASP A 43 2.70 3.27 2.03
N VAL A 44 1.59 3.23 1.28
CA VAL A 44 0.65 4.36 1.17
C VAL A 44 0.02 4.70 2.51
N GLU A 45 -0.44 3.70 3.26
CA GLU A 45 -1.04 3.91 4.59
C GLU A 45 -0.01 4.47 5.59
N GLU A 46 1.23 3.96 5.56
CA GLU A 46 2.31 4.48 6.40
C GLU A 46 2.65 5.94 6.06
N LYS A 47 2.76 6.27 4.76
CA LYS A 47 2.96 7.64 4.30
C LYS A 47 1.79 8.55 4.70
N LYS A 48 0.54 8.10 4.54
CA LYS A 48 -0.65 8.84 4.99
C LYS A 48 -0.61 9.10 6.51
N ALA A 49 -0.22 8.11 7.31
CA ALA A 49 -0.06 8.26 8.76
C ALA A 49 1.04 9.26 9.12
N ARG A 50 2.21 9.17 8.47
CA ARG A 50 3.33 10.11 8.67
C ARG A 50 2.95 11.54 8.30
N ARG A 51 2.28 11.75 7.17
CA ARG A 51 1.75 13.06 6.75
C ARG A 51 0.83 13.64 7.83
N ASN A 52 -0.09 12.85 8.35
CA ASN A 52 -1.03 13.34 9.36
C ASN A 52 -0.34 13.67 10.68
N ALA A 53 0.68 12.91 11.09
CA ALA A 53 1.48 13.19 12.27
C ALA A 53 2.28 14.50 12.14
N VAL A 54 3.00 14.65 11.02
CA VAL A 54 3.80 15.86 10.74
C VAL A 54 2.91 17.09 10.57
N SER A 55 1.72 16.94 9.95
CA SER A 55 0.72 18.02 9.86
C SER A 55 0.34 18.59 11.23
N LYS A 56 0.14 17.70 12.22
CA LYS A 56 -0.18 18.10 13.59
C LYS A 56 0.99 18.84 14.24
N GLU A 57 2.21 18.34 14.07
CA GLU A 57 3.42 18.96 14.60
C GLU A 57 3.65 20.37 14.02
N ILE A 58 3.46 20.54 12.70
CA ILE A 58 3.50 21.85 12.02
C ILE A 58 2.50 22.82 12.65
N GLY A 59 1.28 22.37 12.93
CA GLY A 59 0.24 23.20 13.57
C GLY A 59 0.64 23.64 14.98
N VAL A 60 1.33 22.78 15.74
CA VAL A 60 1.85 23.11 17.08
C VAL A 60 3.01 24.10 16.98
N ARG A 61 3.98 23.86 16.10
CA ARG A 61 5.14 24.76 15.91
C ARG A 61 4.73 26.15 15.42
N LYS A 62 3.81 26.24 14.47
CA LYS A 62 3.25 27.53 14.01
C LYS A 62 2.52 28.27 15.13
N LYS A 63 1.81 27.56 16.02
CA LYS A 63 1.19 28.16 17.21
C LYS A 63 2.23 28.63 18.24
N ALA A 64 3.36 27.96 18.33
CA ALA A 64 4.50 28.34 19.18
C ALA A 64 5.33 29.51 18.60
N GLY A 65 5.02 29.98 17.38
CA GLY A 65 5.76 31.05 16.71
C GLY A 65 7.04 30.56 16.00
N GLU A 66 7.24 29.26 15.88
CA GLU A 66 8.38 28.64 15.19
C GLU A 66 8.10 28.49 13.69
N SER A 67 9.14 28.68 12.86
CA SER A 67 9.02 28.41 11.42
C SER A 67 8.90 26.90 11.17
N ALA A 68 7.93 26.53 10.33
CA ALA A 68 7.66 25.15 9.94
C ALA A 68 7.71 24.99 8.41
N ASP A 69 8.34 25.92 7.69
CA ASP A 69 8.26 25.98 6.22
C ASP A 69 8.94 24.79 5.55
N ALA A 70 10.04 24.29 6.12
CA ALA A 70 10.71 23.06 5.66
C ALA A 70 9.80 21.82 5.79
N ALA A 71 9.12 21.67 6.93
CA ALA A 71 8.20 20.55 7.17
C ALA A 71 6.94 20.64 6.28
N VAL A 72 6.48 21.85 5.97
CA VAL A 72 5.37 22.07 5.01
C VAL A 72 5.79 21.65 3.59
N ALA A 73 7.03 21.95 3.17
CA ALA A 73 7.55 21.53 1.88
C ALA A 73 7.70 20.01 1.78
N GLU A 74 8.24 19.35 2.81
CA GLU A 74 8.36 17.89 2.89
C GLU A 74 6.98 17.22 2.78
N MET A 75 5.94 17.77 3.44
CA MET A 75 4.59 17.21 3.33
C MET A 75 3.93 17.37 1.97
N ARG A 76 4.26 18.43 1.20
CA ARG A 76 3.77 18.56 -0.17
C ARG A 76 4.35 17.47 -1.05
N ALA A 77 5.67 17.28 -1.01
CA ALA A 77 6.35 16.21 -1.74
C ALA A 77 5.81 14.83 -1.36
N LEU A 78 5.59 14.57 -0.07
CA LEU A 78 5.02 13.31 0.40
C LEU A 78 3.56 13.13 -0.04
N GLY A 79 2.80 14.22 -0.21
CA GLY A 79 1.46 14.19 -0.80
C GLY A 79 1.47 13.80 -2.27
N ASP A 80 2.42 14.33 -3.05
CA ASP A 80 2.60 13.99 -4.47
C ASP A 80 3.03 12.53 -4.64
N GLU A 81 3.91 12.02 -3.77
CA GLU A 81 4.30 10.61 -3.75
C GLU A 81 3.13 9.68 -3.42
N ILE A 82 2.26 10.06 -2.48
CA ILE A 82 1.05 9.28 -2.16
C ILE A 82 0.11 9.26 -3.37
N ALA A 83 -0.09 10.40 -4.03
CA ALA A 83 -0.95 10.48 -5.22
C ALA A 83 -0.43 9.60 -6.36
N ALA A 84 0.89 9.56 -6.58
CA ALA A 84 1.52 8.69 -7.58
C ALA A 84 1.43 7.19 -7.26
N LEU A 85 1.23 6.81 -5.99
CA LEU A 85 1.07 5.42 -5.55
C LEU A 85 -0.41 4.98 -5.48
N ASP A 86 -1.35 5.94 -5.46
CA ASP A 86 -2.80 5.69 -5.44
C ASP A 86 -3.42 5.61 -6.87
N GLU A 87 -2.71 6.02 -7.93
CA GLU A 87 -3.07 5.76 -9.35
C GLU A 87 -2.79 4.32 -9.80
#